data_AF-A0A641AMR5-F1
#
_entry.id   AF-A0A641AMR5-F1
#
_cell.length_a   1.000
_cell.length_b   1.000
_cell.length_c   1.000
_cell.angle_alpha   90.00
_cell.angle_beta   90.00
_cell.angle_gamma   90.00
#
_symmetry.space_group_name_H-M   'P 1'
#
loop_
_entity.id
_entity.type
_entity.pdbx_description
1 polymer ?
#
loop_
_entity_poly.entity_id
_entity_poly.type
_entity_poly.pdbx_seq_one_letter_code
_entity_poly.pdbx_strand_id
1 'polypeptide(L)'
;MTSRMPSRCLPRLRRWSKLSSPIEEPGVTNLDTCVEEALAGLDASMRTEFASAPLHTLTQRLGIKVKAVDHLQRRDDGGTCDGVSFLQDDVILYAATGNRRENFTLAHELGHRLVVDNDNVLDWLADQDETAAVLETLCDRIAARLLVPGDVIDNVIGSGPLRAHHVTDLVTATNASLPVCVIALATRLPGVGAIVVTDRVSETVTYASVQPHPVQGWPVVHPWPNQRVPAGHPLQNLGPDATTTRKSFWATPWGTRADFYLDARADARRTIAILADTDLWDAEVFHPATTRDFDQRPERELNCCGRTQNVRGYPCQTCDGPYCPECGLCPCQRRAKNENRCAGPCGLQYLPHLLEDGKCDECR
;
A
#
# COMPACT_ATOMS: atom_id res chain seq x y z
N MET A 1 -56.99 22.04 52.85
CA MET A 1 -57.41 20.68 52.42
C MET A 1 -56.58 20.29 51.23
N THR A 2 -55.92 19.11 51.30
CA THR A 2 -55.25 18.33 50.23
C THR A 2 -54.18 19.03 49.38
N SER A 3 -53.05 18.46 48.96
CA SER A 3 -52.25 17.26 49.25
C SER A 3 -51.04 17.34 48.28
N ARG A 4 -49.86 17.00 48.80
CA ARG A 4 -48.61 16.54 48.13
C ARG A 4 -48.72 16.11 46.64
N MET A 5 -47.73 16.45 45.80
CA MET A 5 -46.60 15.58 45.42
C MET A 5 -45.65 16.18 44.36
N PRO A 6 -44.39 15.67 44.23
CA PRO A 6 -43.25 16.38 43.65
C PRO A 6 -43.01 16.10 42.15
N SER A 7 -42.34 17.04 41.50
CA SER A 7 -41.81 16.97 40.15
C SER A 7 -40.75 15.87 40.01
N ARG A 8 -41.10 14.79 39.31
CA ARG A 8 -40.15 13.78 38.84
C ARG A 8 -39.37 14.33 37.64
N CYS A 9 -38.05 14.43 37.78
CA CYS A 9 -37.11 14.49 36.67
C CYS A 9 -37.23 13.20 35.85
N LEU A 10 -37.57 13.32 34.56
CA LEU A 10 -37.43 12.26 33.58
C LEU A 10 -36.00 12.28 33.02
N PRO A 11 -35.31 11.14 32.87
CA PRO A 11 -33.97 11.09 32.30
C PRO A 11 -34.01 11.30 30.78
N ARG A 12 -33.11 12.16 30.28
CA ARG A 12 -32.81 12.34 28.86
C ARG A 12 -32.34 11.00 28.27
N LEU A 13 -33.19 10.39 27.43
CA LEU A 13 -32.80 9.32 26.52
C LEU A 13 -31.73 9.86 25.56
N ARG A 14 -30.46 9.48 25.79
CA ARG A 14 -29.41 9.59 24.77
C ARG A 14 -29.72 8.55 23.70
N ARG A 15 -30.13 9.02 22.52
CA ARG A 15 -30.10 8.21 21.29
C ARG A 15 -28.64 7.95 20.96
N TRP A 16 -28.19 6.74 21.25
CA TRP A 16 -27.01 6.18 20.60
C TRP A 16 -27.43 5.84 19.18
N SER A 17 -27.00 6.66 18.22
CA SER A 17 -26.96 6.27 16.82
C SER A 17 -26.05 5.05 16.75
N LYS A 18 -26.66 3.88 16.46
CA LYS A 18 -25.94 2.67 16.09
C LYS A 18 -24.98 3.06 14.96
N LEU A 19 -23.68 3.03 15.26
CA LEU A 19 -22.66 2.79 14.25
C LEU A 19 -23.10 1.51 13.54
N SER A 20 -23.58 1.68 12.32
CA SER A 20 -23.77 0.59 11.39
C SER A 20 -22.39 0.00 11.14
N SER A 21 -22.09 -1.08 11.86
CA SER A 21 -21.06 -2.03 11.47
C SER A 21 -21.26 -2.35 9.98
N PRO A 22 -20.19 -2.41 9.17
CA PRO A 22 -20.33 -2.98 7.84
C PRO A 22 -20.86 -4.39 8.01
N ILE A 23 -21.93 -4.69 7.28
CA ILE A 23 -22.45 -6.04 7.14
C ILE A 23 -21.33 -6.79 6.40
N GLU A 24 -20.51 -7.53 7.13
CA GLU A 24 -19.68 -8.58 6.52
C GLU A 24 -20.66 -9.59 5.92
N GLU A 25 -20.78 -9.60 4.59
CA GLU A 25 -21.45 -10.72 3.92
C GLU A 25 -20.59 -11.98 4.15
N PRO A 26 -21.13 -13.01 4.82
CA PRO A 26 -20.38 -14.23 5.06
C PRO A 26 -20.09 -14.93 3.73
N GLY A 27 -18.83 -14.98 3.32
CA GLY A 27 -18.35 -15.77 2.19
C GLY A 27 -17.58 -15.03 1.09
N VAL A 28 -17.33 -13.72 1.20
CA VAL A 28 -16.43 -13.03 0.26
C VAL A 28 -14.99 -13.14 0.77
N THR A 29 -14.19 -14.00 0.14
CA THR A 29 -12.75 -14.04 0.36
C THR A 29 -12.15 -12.71 -0.06
N ASN A 30 -11.51 -12.03 0.90
CA ASN A 30 -10.84 -10.77 0.69
C ASN A 30 -9.42 -10.86 1.27
N LEU A 31 -8.63 -9.80 1.05
CA LEU A 31 -7.23 -9.76 1.47
C LEU A 31 -7.02 -10.09 2.96
N ASP A 32 -7.89 -9.62 3.86
CA ASP A 32 -7.77 -9.87 5.30
C ASP A 32 -8.11 -11.33 5.66
N THR A 33 -9.12 -11.92 5.01
CA THR A 33 -9.42 -13.34 5.14
C THR A 33 -8.23 -14.20 4.68
N CYS A 34 -7.60 -13.85 3.55
CA CYS A 34 -6.41 -14.56 3.05
C CYS A 34 -5.21 -14.47 4.00
N VAL A 35 -5.02 -13.32 4.67
CA VAL A 35 -3.97 -13.17 5.69
C VAL A 35 -4.22 -14.14 6.85
N GLU A 36 -5.45 -14.21 7.37
CA GLU A 36 -5.78 -15.09 8.49
C GLU A 36 -5.74 -16.58 8.09
N GLU A 37 -6.15 -16.93 6.88
CA GLU A 37 -6.03 -18.29 6.33
C GLU A 37 -4.56 -18.72 6.17
N ALA A 38 -3.68 -17.86 5.63
CA ALA A 38 -2.25 -18.15 5.54
C ALA A 38 -1.62 -18.32 6.93
N LEU A 39 -1.97 -17.45 7.89
CA LEU A 39 -1.48 -17.52 9.27
C LEU A 39 -2.01 -18.73 10.05
N ALA A 40 -3.11 -19.35 9.62
CA ALA A 40 -3.63 -20.57 10.22
C ALA A 40 -2.71 -21.79 10.01
N GLY A 41 -1.80 -21.72 9.03
CA GLY A 41 -0.73 -22.71 8.84
C GLY A 41 0.31 -22.72 9.97
N LEU A 42 0.30 -21.73 10.86
CA LEU A 42 1.18 -21.64 12.03
C LEU A 42 0.38 -21.73 13.33
N ASP A 43 0.84 -22.56 14.27
CA ASP A 43 0.26 -22.60 15.60
C ASP A 43 0.53 -21.30 16.39
N ALA A 44 -0.29 -21.03 17.42
CA ALA A 44 -0.18 -19.80 18.20
C ALA A 44 1.17 -19.66 18.93
N SER A 45 1.80 -20.77 19.31
CA SER A 45 3.11 -20.77 19.96
C SER A 45 4.20 -20.33 18.99
N MET A 46 4.18 -20.83 17.75
CA MET A 46 5.11 -20.45 16.69
C MET A 46 4.96 -18.97 16.34
N ARG A 47 3.74 -18.46 16.22
CA ARG A 47 3.51 -17.03 15.94
C ARG A 47 4.06 -16.12 17.06
N THR A 48 3.84 -16.52 18.32
CA THR A 48 4.37 -15.79 19.48
C THR A 48 5.90 -15.81 19.51
N GLU A 49 6.49 -16.98 19.26
CA GLU A 49 7.94 -17.15 19.20
C GLU A 49 8.55 -16.32 18.06
N PHE A 50 7.92 -16.34 16.89
CA PHE A 50 8.35 -15.61 15.70
C PHE A 50 8.47 -14.10 15.96
N ALA A 51 7.50 -13.49 16.64
CA ALA A 51 7.54 -12.07 16.97
C ALA A 51 8.80 -11.66 17.77
N SER A 52 9.31 -12.58 18.60
CA SER A 52 10.49 -12.35 19.44
C SER A 52 11.80 -12.82 18.80
N ALA A 53 11.76 -13.91 18.02
CA ALA A 53 12.94 -14.56 17.45
C ALA A 53 12.64 -15.17 16.05
N PRO A 54 12.50 -14.34 14.99
CA PRO A 54 12.15 -14.80 13.64
C PRO A 54 13.11 -15.87 13.10
N LEU A 55 14.42 -15.61 13.15
CA LEU A 55 15.45 -16.52 12.64
C LEU A 55 15.45 -17.88 13.37
N HIS A 56 15.28 -17.84 14.69
CA HIS A 56 15.21 -19.06 15.49
C HIS A 56 13.97 -19.88 15.13
N THR A 57 12.81 -19.22 15.02
CA THR A 57 11.56 -19.89 14.66
C THR A 57 11.65 -20.54 13.28
N LEU A 58 12.17 -19.83 12.27
CA LEU A 58 12.36 -20.38 10.93
C LEU A 58 13.25 -21.63 10.94
N THR A 59 14.41 -21.55 11.60
CA THR A 59 15.41 -22.63 11.54
C THR A 59 15.10 -23.81 12.46
N GLN A 60 14.61 -23.56 13.68
CA GLN A 60 14.44 -24.59 14.70
C GLN A 60 13.03 -25.16 14.79
N ARG A 61 11.99 -24.35 14.49
CA ARG A 61 10.59 -24.80 14.54
C ARG A 61 10.09 -25.25 13.18
N LEU A 62 10.42 -24.51 12.12
CA LEU A 62 9.94 -24.76 10.77
C LEU A 62 10.93 -25.55 9.90
N GLY A 63 12.17 -25.73 10.36
CA GLY A 63 13.20 -26.47 9.61
C GLY A 63 13.67 -25.77 8.34
N ILE A 64 13.35 -24.48 8.17
CA ILE A 64 13.71 -23.67 7.02
C ILE A 64 15.19 -23.30 7.12
N LYS A 65 15.94 -23.53 6.03
CA LYS A 65 17.34 -23.14 5.94
C LYS A 65 17.41 -21.65 5.64
N VAL A 66 17.83 -20.87 6.62
CA VAL A 66 18.00 -19.41 6.45
C VAL A 66 19.47 -19.07 6.35
N LYS A 67 19.86 -18.31 5.31
CA LYS A 67 21.25 -17.90 5.10
C LYS A 67 21.36 -16.43 4.70
N ALA A 68 22.19 -15.70 5.44
CA ALA A 68 22.60 -14.35 5.04
C ALA A 68 23.55 -14.42 3.83
N VAL A 69 23.38 -13.50 2.88
CA VAL A 69 24.23 -13.37 1.68
C VAL A 69 24.61 -11.91 1.45
N ASP A 70 25.83 -11.67 0.98
CA ASP A 70 26.36 -10.32 0.80
C ASP A 70 25.83 -9.62 -0.47
N HIS A 71 25.30 -10.38 -1.42
CA HIS A 71 24.88 -9.90 -2.74
C HIS A 71 23.54 -10.50 -3.16
N LEU A 72 22.44 -9.85 -2.81
CA LEU A 72 21.17 -10.00 -3.52
C LEU A 72 21.08 -8.90 -4.58
N GLN A 73 20.78 -9.26 -5.83
CA GLN A 73 20.62 -8.27 -6.89
C GLN A 73 19.34 -7.46 -6.65
N ARG A 74 19.47 -6.15 -6.86
CA ARG A 74 18.40 -5.15 -6.81
C ARG A 74 17.53 -5.30 -8.06
N ARG A 75 16.21 -5.46 -7.94
CA ARG A 75 15.29 -5.43 -9.09
C ARG A 75 15.06 -3.98 -9.56
N ASP A 76 14.81 -3.82 -10.86
CA ASP A 76 14.59 -2.52 -11.52
C ASP A 76 13.20 -1.90 -11.24
N ASP A 77 12.30 -2.63 -10.58
CA ASP A 77 10.90 -2.27 -10.32
C ASP A 77 10.66 -1.59 -8.95
N GLY A 78 11.72 -1.13 -8.28
CA GLY A 78 11.62 -0.14 -7.21
C GLY A 78 11.43 -0.70 -5.78
N GLY A 79 11.46 -2.03 -5.60
CA GLY A 79 11.63 -2.67 -4.30
C GLY A 79 13.11 -2.95 -4.01
N THR A 80 13.57 -2.64 -2.80
CA THR A 80 14.86 -3.21 -2.34
C THR A 80 14.56 -4.63 -1.88
N CYS A 81 14.84 -5.64 -2.71
CA CYS A 81 14.78 -7.04 -2.27
C CYS A 81 15.89 -7.26 -1.26
N ASP A 82 15.59 -7.04 0.02
CA ASP A 82 16.47 -7.42 1.12
C ASP A 82 16.46 -8.96 1.31
N GLY A 83 15.61 -9.72 0.58
CA GLY A 83 15.48 -11.18 0.65
C GLY A 83 14.98 -11.86 -0.63
N VAL A 84 15.12 -13.19 -0.66
CA VAL A 84 14.49 -14.10 -1.63
C VAL A 84 14.31 -15.49 -1.00
N SER A 85 13.15 -16.11 -1.23
CA SER A 85 12.87 -17.49 -0.86
C SER A 85 12.90 -18.44 -2.07
N PHE A 86 13.48 -19.62 -1.88
CA PHE A 86 13.41 -20.74 -2.81
C PHE A 86 12.44 -21.76 -2.23
N LEU A 87 11.17 -21.59 -2.61
CA LEU A 87 10.04 -22.30 -2.00
C LEU A 87 10.13 -23.83 -2.13
N GLN A 88 10.76 -24.34 -3.19
CA GLN A 88 10.94 -25.78 -3.43
C GLN A 88 12.02 -26.43 -2.55
N ASP A 89 12.95 -25.65 -2.00
CA ASP A 89 14.13 -26.16 -1.29
C ASP A 89 14.13 -25.85 0.21
N ASP A 90 13.06 -25.22 0.73
CA ASP A 90 12.96 -24.69 2.10
C ASP A 90 14.14 -23.75 2.44
N VAL A 91 14.55 -22.90 1.49
CA VAL A 91 15.67 -21.97 1.66
C VAL A 91 15.19 -20.52 1.61
N ILE A 92 15.61 -19.72 2.60
CA ILE A 92 15.49 -18.27 2.57
C ILE A 92 16.90 -17.66 2.54
N LEU A 93 17.16 -16.83 1.54
CA LEU A 93 18.35 -16.01 1.46
C LEU A 93 17.98 -14.55 1.77
N TYR A 94 18.80 -13.87 2.57
CA TYR A 94 18.56 -12.46 2.87
C TYR A 94 19.86 -11.66 2.95
N ALA A 95 19.78 -10.37 2.64
CA ALA A 95 20.85 -9.42 2.82
C ALA A 95 20.90 -9.01 4.30
N ALA A 96 22.00 -9.33 4.98
CA ALA A 96 22.17 -8.93 6.36
C ALA A 96 22.33 -7.39 6.44
N THR A 97 21.48 -6.75 7.22
CA THR A 97 21.48 -5.31 7.49
C THR A 97 21.83 -4.96 8.93
N GLY A 98 21.96 -5.96 9.82
CA GLY A 98 22.29 -5.82 11.25
C GLY A 98 21.22 -5.08 12.06
N ASN A 99 20.01 -4.95 11.53
CA ASN A 99 18.93 -4.20 12.17
C ASN A 99 17.57 -4.89 11.96
N ARG A 100 16.52 -4.32 12.56
CA ARG A 100 15.16 -4.88 12.56
C ARG A 100 14.52 -5.05 11.17
N ARG A 101 15.10 -4.50 10.11
CA ARG A 101 14.66 -4.76 8.73
C ARG A 101 14.81 -6.22 8.35
N GLU A 102 15.84 -6.91 8.85
CA GLU A 102 16.01 -8.35 8.60
C GLU A 102 14.80 -9.15 9.08
N ASN A 103 14.24 -8.79 10.24
CA ASN A 103 13.05 -9.46 10.76
C ASN A 103 11.87 -9.33 9.79
N PHE A 104 11.70 -8.18 9.15
CA PHE A 104 10.67 -7.98 8.13
C PHE A 104 10.91 -8.86 6.93
N THR A 105 12.13 -8.85 6.40
CA THR A 105 12.50 -9.72 5.28
C THR A 105 12.19 -11.17 5.58
N LEU A 106 12.64 -11.68 6.73
CA LEU A 106 12.39 -13.06 7.15
C LEU A 106 10.89 -13.37 7.27
N ALA A 107 10.09 -12.43 7.77
CA ALA A 107 8.65 -12.57 7.89
C ALA A 107 7.92 -12.51 6.55
N HIS A 108 8.38 -11.65 5.64
CA HIS A 108 7.85 -11.49 4.30
C HIS A 108 8.09 -12.75 3.46
N GLU A 109 9.31 -13.30 3.52
CA GLU A 109 9.65 -14.56 2.85
C GLU A 109 8.89 -15.77 3.44
N LEU A 110 8.66 -15.79 4.76
CA LEU A 110 7.75 -16.78 5.35
C LEU A 110 6.32 -16.59 4.83
N GLY A 111 5.87 -15.35 4.63
CA GLY A 111 4.60 -15.04 4.00
C GLY A 111 4.44 -15.71 2.64
N HIS A 112 5.44 -15.59 1.76
CA HIS A 112 5.41 -16.28 0.46
C HIS A 112 5.24 -17.79 0.60
N ARG A 113 5.92 -18.41 1.58
CA ARG A 113 5.77 -19.84 1.84
C ARG A 113 4.36 -20.19 2.31
N LEU A 114 3.82 -19.47 3.28
CA LEU A 114 2.46 -19.72 3.80
C LEU A 114 1.39 -19.56 2.73
N VAL A 115 1.59 -18.63 1.79
CA VAL A 115 0.70 -18.45 0.64
C VAL A 115 0.77 -19.65 -0.30
N VAL A 116 1.96 -20.12 -0.67
CA VAL A 116 2.12 -21.25 -1.60
C VAL A 116 1.63 -22.57 -1.01
N ASP A 117 1.68 -22.73 0.31
CA ASP A 117 1.17 -23.91 0.99
C ASP A 117 -0.37 -23.89 1.20
N ASN A 118 -1.07 -22.84 0.76
CA ASN A 118 -2.51 -22.67 0.96
C ASN A 118 -3.26 -22.51 -0.38
N ASP A 119 -3.91 -23.60 -0.82
CA ASP A 119 -4.67 -23.66 -2.07
C ASP A 119 -5.77 -22.59 -2.17
N ASN A 120 -6.50 -22.31 -1.09
CA ASN A 120 -7.57 -21.31 -1.12
C ASN A 120 -7.02 -19.90 -1.37
N VAL A 121 -5.88 -19.59 -0.77
CA VAL A 121 -5.21 -18.29 -0.95
C VAL A 121 -4.64 -18.17 -2.36
N LEU A 122 -4.09 -19.26 -2.91
CA LEU A 122 -3.62 -19.31 -4.30
C LEU A 122 -4.76 -19.14 -5.30
N ASP A 123 -5.88 -19.83 -5.10
CA ASP A 123 -7.08 -19.72 -5.93
C ASP A 123 -7.59 -18.28 -5.91
N TRP A 124 -7.68 -17.66 -4.72
CA TRP A 124 -8.08 -16.26 -4.61
C TRP A 124 -7.10 -15.30 -5.30
N LEU A 125 -5.79 -15.54 -5.20
CA LEU A 125 -4.76 -14.74 -5.87
C LEU A 125 -4.83 -14.84 -7.40
N ALA A 126 -5.18 -16.01 -7.93
CA ALA A 126 -5.33 -16.25 -9.36
C ALA A 126 -6.48 -15.44 -9.98
N ASP A 127 -7.48 -15.09 -9.18
CA ASP A 127 -8.62 -14.27 -9.59
C ASP A 127 -8.34 -12.75 -9.54
N GLN A 128 -7.15 -12.32 -9.10
CA GLN A 128 -6.79 -10.90 -9.00
C GLN A 128 -6.14 -10.38 -10.28
N ASP A 129 -6.54 -9.18 -10.73
CA ASP A 129 -5.96 -8.54 -11.92
C ASP A 129 -4.44 -8.26 -11.77
N GLU A 130 -4.00 -7.83 -10.58
CA GLU A 130 -2.59 -7.53 -10.26
C GLU A 130 -1.97 -8.56 -9.32
N THR A 131 -2.04 -9.86 -9.66
CA THR A 131 -1.63 -10.98 -8.77
C THR A 131 -0.29 -10.74 -8.07
N ALA A 132 0.73 -10.26 -8.79
CA ALA A 132 2.05 -10.00 -8.20
C ALA A 132 2.00 -8.89 -7.13
N ALA A 133 1.38 -7.75 -7.42
CA ALA A 133 1.28 -6.65 -6.45
C ALA A 133 0.40 -7.02 -5.24
N VAL A 134 -0.67 -7.80 -5.48
CA VAL A 134 -1.53 -8.31 -4.42
C VAL A 134 -0.79 -9.33 -3.55
N LEU A 135 0.01 -10.23 -4.14
CA LEU A 135 0.85 -11.18 -3.42
C LEU A 135 1.85 -10.45 -2.50
N GLU A 136 2.57 -9.45 -3.01
CA GLU A 136 3.49 -8.64 -2.20
C GLU A 136 2.77 -7.96 -1.04
N THR A 137 1.58 -7.40 -1.31
CA THR A 137 0.73 -6.76 -0.28
C THR A 137 0.27 -7.77 0.78
N LEU A 138 -0.10 -8.98 0.36
CA LEU A 138 -0.50 -10.08 1.24
C LEU A 138 0.67 -10.51 2.13
N CYS A 139 1.86 -10.70 1.55
CA CYS A 139 3.09 -11.04 2.27
C CYS A 139 3.47 -9.95 3.28
N ASP A 140 3.37 -8.66 2.91
CA ASP A 140 3.61 -7.52 3.80
C ASP A 140 2.65 -7.53 5.01
N ARG A 141 1.37 -7.84 4.79
CA ARG A 141 0.37 -7.94 5.87
C ARG A 141 0.63 -9.15 6.78
N ILE A 142 0.96 -10.31 6.21
CA ILE A 142 1.35 -11.50 6.98
C ILE A 142 2.58 -11.18 7.84
N ALA A 143 3.61 -10.57 7.25
CA ALA A 143 4.83 -10.17 7.95
C ALA A 143 4.54 -9.22 9.11
N ALA A 144 3.68 -8.22 8.89
CA ALA A 144 3.24 -7.30 9.92
C ALA A 144 2.51 -8.00 11.07
N ARG A 145 1.62 -8.95 10.77
CA ARG A 145 0.89 -9.73 11.78
C ARG A 145 1.79 -10.66 12.59
N LEU A 146 2.83 -11.21 11.97
CA LEU A 146 3.83 -12.04 12.64
C LEU A 146 4.74 -11.25 13.59
N LEU A 147 5.13 -10.03 13.20
CA LEU A 147 6.08 -9.22 13.96
C LEU A 147 5.44 -8.26 14.95
N VAL A 148 4.17 -7.92 14.74
CA VAL A 148 3.41 -6.99 15.58
C VAL A 148 2.10 -7.68 16.01
N PRO A 149 2.13 -8.44 17.11
CA PRO A 149 0.96 -9.13 17.64
C PRO A 149 -0.21 -8.18 17.94
N GLY A 150 -1.44 -8.64 17.71
CA GLY A 150 -2.64 -7.82 17.83
C GLY A 150 -2.87 -7.25 19.23
N ASP A 151 -2.55 -8.02 20.27
CA ASP A 151 -2.62 -7.57 21.66
C ASP A 151 -1.63 -6.44 21.97
N VAL A 152 -0.44 -6.45 21.36
CA VAL A 152 0.52 -5.33 21.47
C VAL A 152 -0.03 -4.07 20.80
N ILE A 153 -0.67 -4.22 19.64
CA ILE A 153 -1.35 -3.11 18.95
C ILE A 153 -2.46 -2.53 19.83
N ASP A 154 -3.31 -3.39 20.38
CA ASP A 154 -4.44 -2.98 21.22
C ASP A 154 -3.96 -2.30 22.51
N ASN A 155 -2.88 -2.79 23.11
CA ASN A 155 -2.27 -2.17 24.28
C ASN A 155 -1.66 -0.79 23.96
N VAL A 156 -1.02 -0.63 22.79
CA VAL A 156 -0.42 0.66 22.40
C VAL A 156 -1.48 1.69 22.01
N ILE A 157 -2.52 1.30 21.27
CA ILE A 157 -3.62 2.21 20.90
C ILE A 157 -4.49 2.54 22.11
N GLY A 158 -4.71 1.55 22.98
CA GLY A 158 -5.63 1.65 24.11
C GLY A 158 -7.08 1.84 23.66
N SER A 159 -7.81 2.69 24.38
CA SER A 159 -9.23 2.98 24.10
C SER A 159 -9.46 4.22 23.22
N GLY A 160 -8.38 4.92 22.85
CA GLY A 160 -8.44 6.15 22.06
C GLY A 160 -8.38 5.90 20.55
N PRO A 161 -8.54 6.96 19.73
CA PRO A 161 -8.30 6.85 18.30
C PRO A 161 -6.82 6.61 18.00
N LEU A 162 -6.54 6.00 16.86
CA LEU A 162 -5.18 5.82 16.35
C LEU A 162 -4.49 7.18 16.14
N ARG A 163 -3.22 7.30 16.55
CA ARG A 163 -2.42 8.54 16.48
C ARG A 163 -1.05 8.27 15.90
N ALA A 164 -0.42 9.29 15.33
CA ALA A 164 0.92 9.16 14.73
C ALA A 164 2.00 8.70 15.72
N HIS A 165 1.83 9.00 17.03
CA HIS A 165 2.78 8.56 18.05
C HIS A 165 2.79 7.04 18.28
N HIS A 166 1.65 6.36 18.08
CA HIS A 166 1.54 4.91 18.25
C HIS A 166 2.50 4.13 17.34
N VAL A 167 2.89 4.68 16.19
CA VAL A 167 3.91 4.07 15.33
C VAL A 167 5.25 3.96 16.05
N THR A 168 5.67 5.01 16.76
CA THR A 168 6.95 5.00 17.50
C THR A 168 6.86 4.13 18.75
N ASP A 169 5.68 4.09 19.37
CA ASP A 169 5.44 3.27 20.55
C ASP A 169 5.48 1.78 20.18
N LEU A 170 4.91 1.38 19.04
CA LEU A 170 5.04 0.02 18.51
C LEU A 170 6.48 -0.36 18.17
N VAL A 171 7.22 0.56 17.52
CA VAL A 171 8.66 0.33 17.29
C VAL A 171 9.36 0.11 18.63
N THR A 172 8.99 0.81 19.70
CA THR A 172 9.61 0.63 21.01
C THR A 172 9.20 -0.69 21.66
N ALA A 173 7.94 -1.10 21.51
CA ALA A 173 7.35 -2.27 22.14
C ALA A 173 7.67 -3.60 21.42
N THR A 174 8.18 -3.56 20.19
CA THR A 174 8.37 -4.76 19.35
C THR A 174 9.78 -4.84 18.75
N ASN A 175 10.11 -6.01 18.21
CA ASN A 175 11.30 -6.22 17.37
C ASN A 175 11.05 -5.84 15.90
N ALA A 176 9.92 -5.22 15.60
CA ALA A 176 9.56 -4.79 14.25
C ALA A 176 10.29 -3.50 13.85
N SER A 177 10.50 -3.35 12.54
CA SER A 177 11.01 -2.11 11.98
C SER A 177 9.88 -1.07 11.79
N LEU A 178 10.25 0.19 11.52
CA LEU A 178 9.28 1.26 11.30
C LEU A 178 8.28 0.94 10.16
N PRO A 179 8.70 0.47 8.97
CA PRO A 179 7.77 0.06 7.91
C PRO A 179 6.73 -0.96 8.37
N VAL A 180 7.14 -1.96 9.15
CA VAL A 180 6.25 -3.01 9.66
C VAL A 180 5.20 -2.44 10.61
N CYS A 181 5.61 -1.56 11.52
CA CYS A 181 4.67 -0.89 12.42
C CYS A 181 3.68 0.00 11.67
N VAL A 182 4.12 0.60 10.55
CA VAL A 182 3.27 1.39 9.67
C VAL A 182 2.23 0.51 8.95
N ILE A 183 2.62 -0.65 8.40
CA ILE A 183 1.67 -1.63 7.83
C ILE A 183 0.68 -2.09 8.90
N ALA A 184 1.19 -2.53 10.06
CA ALA A 184 0.38 -3.07 11.14
C ALA A 184 -0.68 -2.09 11.67
N LEU A 185 -0.37 -0.79 11.70
CA LEU A 185 -1.32 0.23 12.13
C LEU A 185 -2.25 0.71 11.02
N ALA A 186 -1.80 0.71 9.75
CA ALA A 186 -2.65 1.11 8.64
C ALA A 186 -3.87 0.19 8.52
N THR A 187 -3.70 -1.12 8.73
CA THR A 187 -4.81 -2.10 8.74
C THR A 187 -5.80 -1.92 9.90
N ARG A 188 -5.50 -1.05 10.88
CA ARG A 188 -6.41 -0.71 12.00
C ARG A 188 -7.19 0.57 11.75
N LEU A 189 -7.00 1.23 10.61
CA LEU A 189 -7.82 2.38 10.24
C LEU A 189 -9.27 1.93 9.98
N PRO A 190 -10.28 2.61 10.53
CA PRO A 190 -11.69 2.20 10.41
C PRO A 190 -12.29 2.50 9.02
N GLY A 191 -11.54 3.21 8.16
CA GLY A 191 -11.95 3.65 6.84
C GLY A 191 -10.75 3.81 5.92
N VAL A 192 -10.93 4.46 4.79
CA VAL A 192 -9.87 4.61 3.80
C VAL A 192 -8.86 5.65 4.29
N GLY A 193 -7.61 5.25 4.42
CA GLY A 193 -6.58 6.14 4.93
C GLY A 193 -5.18 5.65 4.63
N ALA A 194 -4.19 6.37 5.12
CA ALA A 194 -2.80 6.01 4.96
C ALA A 194 -1.99 6.47 6.16
N ILE A 195 -0.96 5.70 6.49
CA ILE A 195 0.09 6.13 7.40
C ILE A 195 1.33 6.38 6.54
N VAL A 196 1.89 7.58 6.67
CA VAL A 196 3.00 8.06 5.85
C VAL A 196 4.18 8.47 6.72
N VAL A 197 5.38 8.08 6.29
CA VAL A 197 6.66 8.48 6.88
C VAL A 197 7.42 9.30 5.85
N THR A 198 7.76 10.54 6.19
CA THR A 198 8.50 11.43 5.30
C THR A 198 9.86 11.79 5.91
N ASP A 199 10.86 11.96 5.07
CA ASP A 199 12.12 12.61 5.46
C ASP A 199 11.90 14.13 5.52
N ARG A 200 12.33 14.78 6.61
CA ARG A 200 12.09 16.22 6.83
C ARG A 200 13.04 17.12 6.05
N VAL A 201 14.16 16.60 5.57
CA VAL A 201 15.16 17.38 4.82
C VAL A 201 14.84 17.35 3.34
N SER A 202 14.57 16.17 2.78
CA SER A 202 14.21 16.04 1.36
C SER A 202 12.73 16.28 1.09
N GLU A 203 11.91 16.32 2.14
CA GLU A 203 10.43 16.42 2.04
C GLU A 203 9.85 15.32 1.15
N THR A 204 10.43 14.12 1.21
CA THR A 204 9.99 12.96 0.42
C THR A 204 9.38 11.91 1.32
N VAL A 205 8.32 11.27 0.85
CA VAL A 205 7.77 10.05 1.43
C VAL A 205 8.83 8.95 1.35
N THR A 206 9.33 8.55 2.51
CA THR A 206 10.23 7.40 2.64
C THR A 206 9.48 6.08 2.70
N TYR A 207 8.26 6.10 3.23
CA TYR A 207 7.40 4.94 3.32
C TYR A 207 5.94 5.36 3.45
N ALA A 208 5.02 4.57 2.90
CA ALA A 208 3.58 4.75 3.07
C ALA A 208 2.90 3.39 3.07
N SER A 209 1.90 3.22 3.93
CA SER A 209 0.97 2.10 3.86
C SER A 209 -0.45 2.63 3.84
N VAL A 210 -1.26 2.12 2.92
CA VAL A 210 -2.63 2.58 2.65
C VAL A 210 -3.60 1.49 3.07
N GLN A 211 -4.66 1.89 3.76
CA GLN A 211 -5.84 1.06 3.95
C GLN A 211 -6.84 1.40 2.83
N PRO A 212 -7.03 0.50 1.84
CA PRO A 212 -7.98 0.72 0.76
C PRO A 212 -9.44 0.57 1.25
N HIS A 213 -10.40 0.94 0.40
CA HIS A 213 -11.80 0.62 0.67
C HIS A 213 -12.03 -0.87 0.44
N PRO A 214 -12.77 -1.58 1.30
CA PRO A 214 -12.99 -3.03 1.19
C PRO A 214 -13.77 -3.48 -0.05
N VAL A 215 -14.27 -2.55 -0.87
CA VAL A 215 -15.17 -2.85 -2.02
C VAL A 215 -14.71 -2.05 -3.23
N GLN A 216 -14.51 -0.74 -3.06
CA GLN A 216 -14.09 0.14 -4.15
C GLN A 216 -12.57 0.13 -4.40
N GLY A 217 -11.81 -0.53 -3.54
CA GLY A 217 -10.37 -0.71 -3.70
C GLY A 217 -9.56 0.55 -3.37
N TRP A 218 -8.51 0.78 -4.16
CA TRP A 218 -7.54 1.82 -3.90
C TRP A 218 -8.06 3.22 -4.28
N PRO A 219 -7.83 4.23 -3.43
CA PRO A 219 -8.20 5.61 -3.75
C PRO A 219 -7.28 6.20 -4.84
N VAL A 220 -7.80 7.06 -5.72
CA VAL A 220 -6.99 7.74 -6.76
C VAL A 220 -5.88 8.61 -6.15
N VAL A 221 -6.16 9.23 -5.01
CA VAL A 221 -5.22 10.09 -4.29
C VAL A 221 -4.83 9.42 -2.96
N HIS A 222 -3.56 9.07 -2.84
CA HIS A 222 -2.93 8.56 -1.64
C HIS A 222 -1.42 8.86 -1.66
N PRO A 223 -0.71 8.85 -0.51
CA PRO A 223 0.74 8.94 -0.47
C PRO A 223 1.40 7.64 -0.97
N TRP A 224 2.50 7.76 -1.71
CA TRP A 224 3.33 6.62 -2.10
C TRP A 224 4.83 6.91 -1.91
N PRO A 225 5.69 5.88 -1.78
CA PRO A 225 7.13 6.06 -1.62
C PRO A 225 7.78 6.90 -2.72
N ASN A 226 8.81 7.68 -2.37
CA ASN A 226 9.54 8.62 -3.23
C ASN A 226 8.73 9.83 -3.73
N GLN A 227 7.44 9.93 -3.40
CA GLN A 227 6.67 11.14 -3.67
C GLN A 227 7.17 12.31 -2.81
N ARG A 228 7.31 13.51 -3.38
CA ARG A 228 7.47 14.72 -2.57
C ARG A 228 6.18 15.06 -1.83
N VAL A 229 6.29 15.52 -0.59
CA VAL A 229 5.17 16.08 0.16
C VAL A 229 4.57 17.22 -0.67
N PRO A 230 3.24 17.25 -0.88
CA PRO A 230 2.60 18.27 -1.71
C PRO A 230 2.88 19.69 -1.23
N ALA A 231 3.05 20.63 -2.17
CA ALA A 231 3.28 22.03 -1.85
C ALA A 231 2.12 22.61 -1.02
N GLY A 232 2.45 23.32 0.06
CA GLY A 232 1.47 23.89 0.99
C GLY A 232 0.87 22.89 1.98
N HIS A 233 1.32 21.64 1.95
CA HIS A 233 0.89 20.64 2.93
C HIS A 233 1.49 20.95 4.31
N PRO A 234 0.72 20.83 5.42
CA PRO A 234 1.21 21.16 6.77
C PRO A 234 2.49 20.43 7.19
N LEU A 235 2.75 19.23 6.64
CA LEU A 235 3.95 18.46 6.99
C LEU A 235 5.26 19.12 6.53
N GLN A 236 5.26 19.98 5.51
CA GLN A 236 6.46 20.73 5.09
C GLN A 236 6.94 21.69 6.18
N ASN A 237 6.02 22.19 7.00
CA ASN A 237 6.30 23.22 8.02
C ASN A 237 6.29 22.64 9.44
N LEU A 238 6.22 21.32 9.61
CA LEU A 238 6.19 20.71 10.93
C LEU A 238 7.60 20.68 11.53
N GLY A 239 7.80 21.49 12.57
CA GLY A 239 9.07 21.59 13.30
C GLY A 239 9.44 20.29 14.02
N PRO A 240 10.71 20.09 14.41
CA PRO A 240 11.10 18.95 15.22
C PRO A 240 10.28 18.89 16.51
N ASP A 241 9.90 17.67 16.93
CA ASP A 241 9.10 17.40 18.13
C ASP A 241 7.69 18.03 18.14
N ALA A 242 7.28 18.66 17.03
CA ALA A 242 5.95 19.23 16.89
C ALA A 242 4.92 18.17 16.50
N THR A 243 3.69 18.39 16.95
CA THR A 243 2.53 17.59 16.58
C THR A 243 1.46 18.47 15.94
N THR A 244 0.63 17.91 15.07
CA THR A 244 -0.55 18.62 14.53
C THR A 244 -1.70 17.64 14.31
N THR A 245 -2.92 18.10 14.60
CA THR A 245 -4.16 17.39 14.29
C THR A 245 -5.11 18.39 13.64
N ARG A 246 -5.54 18.15 12.40
CA ARG A 246 -6.38 19.09 11.63
C ARG A 246 -6.94 18.44 10.37
N LYS A 247 -7.93 19.07 9.74
CA LYS A 247 -8.20 18.81 8.32
C LYS A 247 -7.05 19.32 7.44
N SER A 248 -6.74 18.53 6.42
CA SER A 248 -5.68 18.76 5.45
C SER A 248 -6.02 18.07 4.12
N PHE A 249 -5.02 17.77 3.31
CA PHE A 249 -5.20 17.21 1.98
C PHE A 249 -4.01 16.35 1.57
N TRP A 250 -4.16 15.52 0.56
CA TRP A 250 -3.03 15.00 -0.20
C TRP A 250 -3.25 15.33 -1.68
N ALA A 251 -2.15 15.41 -2.44
CA ALA A 251 -2.23 15.66 -3.87
C ALA A 251 -1.23 14.79 -4.63
N THR A 252 -1.61 14.38 -5.84
CA THR A 252 -0.73 13.68 -6.76
C THR A 252 0.22 14.69 -7.43
N PRO A 253 1.36 14.25 -7.99
CA PRO A 253 2.27 15.12 -8.75
C PRO A 253 1.60 15.83 -9.95
N TRP A 254 0.48 15.30 -10.45
CA TRP A 254 -0.28 15.85 -11.58
C TRP A 254 -1.39 16.82 -11.14
N GLY A 255 -1.49 17.14 -9.86
CA GLY A 255 -2.38 18.18 -9.33
C GLY A 255 -3.75 17.72 -8.83
N THR A 256 -4.11 16.44 -9.02
CA THR A 256 -5.33 15.88 -8.42
C THR A 256 -5.20 15.90 -6.90
N ARG A 257 -6.22 16.41 -6.20
CA ARG A 257 -6.20 16.61 -4.74
C ARG A 257 -7.43 15.97 -4.09
N ALA A 258 -7.23 15.40 -2.91
CA ALA A 258 -8.30 14.94 -2.02
C ALA A 258 -8.07 15.46 -0.61
N ASP A 259 -9.16 15.75 0.11
CA ASP A 259 -9.11 16.18 1.50
C ASP A 259 -9.02 14.98 2.44
N PHE A 260 -8.29 15.16 3.55
CA PHE A 260 -8.08 14.17 4.60
C PHE A 260 -8.11 14.85 5.97
N TYR A 261 -8.46 14.12 7.00
CA TYR A 261 -8.08 14.47 8.36
C TYR A 261 -6.66 13.98 8.59
N LEU A 262 -5.87 14.79 9.29
CA LEU A 262 -4.45 14.57 9.54
C LEU A 262 -4.17 14.57 11.04
N ASP A 263 -3.44 13.57 11.52
CA ASP A 263 -2.72 13.55 12.80
C ASP A 263 -1.25 13.25 12.53
N ALA A 264 -0.33 14.09 13.00
CA ALA A 264 1.08 13.95 12.69
C ALA A 264 1.99 14.34 13.85
N ARG A 265 3.16 13.71 13.89
CA ARG A 265 4.31 14.09 14.75
C ARG A 265 5.59 14.13 13.93
N ALA A 266 6.46 15.07 14.24
CA ALA A 266 7.81 15.10 13.71
C ALA A 266 8.84 14.78 14.80
N ASP A 267 9.91 14.10 14.43
CA ASP A 267 11.17 14.09 15.19
C ASP A 267 12.23 14.91 14.44
N ALA A 268 13.49 14.82 14.84
CA ALA A 268 14.58 15.54 14.20
C ALA A 268 14.74 15.24 12.70
N ARG A 269 14.46 14.01 12.25
CA ARG A 269 14.76 13.52 10.89
C ARG A 269 13.52 13.22 10.05
N ARG A 270 12.44 12.77 10.67
CA ARG A 270 11.26 12.26 9.96
C ARG A 270 9.97 12.83 10.53
N THR A 271 8.94 12.81 9.70
CA THR A 271 7.57 13.06 10.11
C THR A 271 6.76 11.80 9.90
N ILE A 272 5.97 11.42 10.90
CA ILE A 272 4.99 10.35 10.82
C ILE A 272 3.62 11.00 10.83
N ALA A 273 2.78 10.66 9.87
CA ALA A 273 1.44 11.20 9.72
C ALA A 273 0.43 10.13 9.40
N ILE A 274 -0.79 10.31 9.89
CA ILE A 274 -1.97 9.51 9.59
C ILE A 274 -2.93 10.40 8.83
N LEU A 275 -3.31 9.96 7.63
CA LEU A 275 -4.31 10.56 6.77
C LEU A 275 -5.55 9.67 6.80
N ALA A 276 -6.69 10.18 7.24
CA ALA A 276 -7.96 9.46 7.29
C ALA A 276 -9.04 10.20 6.49
N ASP A 277 -9.93 9.48 5.81
CA ASP A 277 -11.11 10.06 5.18
C ASP A 277 -12.17 10.55 6.17
N THR A 278 -12.12 10.01 7.39
CA THR A 278 -13.03 10.28 8.50
C THR A 278 -12.30 11.01 9.63
N ASP A 279 -13.02 11.87 10.34
CA ASP A 279 -12.44 12.63 11.45
C ASP A 279 -12.40 11.77 12.70
N LEU A 280 -11.28 11.05 12.88
CA LEU A 280 -11.07 10.19 14.03
C LEU A 280 -10.80 10.97 15.32
N TRP A 281 -10.61 12.30 15.21
CA TRP A 281 -9.98 13.10 16.24
C TRP A 281 -10.78 14.33 16.65
N ASP A 282 -12.01 14.45 16.13
CA ASP A 282 -12.86 15.63 16.31
C ASP A 282 -12.12 16.93 15.96
N ALA A 283 -11.31 16.89 14.90
CA ALA A 283 -10.55 18.02 14.40
C ALA A 283 -11.44 19.13 13.82
N GLU A 284 -12.64 18.80 13.33
CA GLU A 284 -13.66 19.75 12.90
C GLU A 284 -14.98 19.54 13.65
N VAL A 285 -15.77 20.62 13.77
CA VAL A 285 -17.14 20.57 14.33
C VAL A 285 -18.17 20.17 13.26
N PHE A 286 -17.85 20.41 11.98
CA PHE A 286 -18.71 20.13 10.84
C PHE A 286 -18.00 19.18 9.88
N HIS A 287 -18.60 18.03 9.63
CA HIS A 287 -18.06 16.96 8.79
C HIS A 287 -18.86 16.86 7.49
N PRO A 288 -18.53 17.62 6.44
CA PRO A 288 -19.18 17.42 5.14
C PRO A 288 -18.88 16.02 4.64
N ALA A 289 -19.83 15.42 3.91
CA ALA A 289 -19.59 14.15 3.24
C ALA A 289 -18.45 14.33 2.22
N THR A 290 -17.31 13.68 2.47
CA THR A 290 -16.19 13.67 1.54
C THR A 290 -16.45 12.60 0.49
N THR A 291 -16.68 13.00 -0.76
CA THR A 291 -16.69 12.05 -1.88
C THR A 291 -15.24 11.71 -2.24
N ARG A 292 -14.97 10.42 -2.44
CA ARG A 292 -13.64 9.94 -2.80
C ARG A 292 -13.70 9.20 -4.12
N ASP A 293 -12.76 9.52 -4.99
CA ASP A 293 -12.57 8.80 -6.24
C ASP A 293 -11.66 7.60 -6.01
N PHE A 294 -12.04 6.47 -6.58
CA PHE A 294 -11.31 5.22 -6.52
C PHE A 294 -10.73 4.90 -7.90
N ASP A 295 -9.61 4.19 -7.92
CA ASP A 295 -8.94 3.87 -9.16
C ASP A 295 -9.78 2.88 -9.97
N GLN A 296 -10.37 3.38 -11.05
CA GLN A 296 -11.19 2.61 -12.00
C GLN A 296 -10.46 2.45 -13.35
N ARG A 297 -9.15 2.73 -13.41
CA ARG A 297 -8.40 2.65 -14.66
C ARG A 297 -8.33 1.19 -15.13
N PRO A 298 -8.63 0.91 -16.42
CA PRO A 298 -8.54 -0.44 -16.94
C PRO A 298 -7.07 -0.87 -16.99
N GLU A 299 -6.85 -2.13 -16.67
CA GLU A 299 -5.58 -2.80 -16.87
C GLU A 299 -5.55 -3.42 -18.26
N ARG A 300 -4.44 -3.24 -18.97
CA ARG A 300 -4.24 -3.83 -20.30
C ARG A 300 -2.82 -4.33 -20.43
N GLU A 301 -2.67 -5.48 -21.05
CA GLU A 301 -1.36 -5.98 -21.46
C GLU A 301 -0.76 -5.04 -22.52
N LEU A 302 0.50 -4.66 -22.32
CA LEU A 302 1.30 -3.87 -23.23
C LEU A 302 2.57 -4.63 -23.60
N ASN A 303 2.81 -4.77 -24.90
CA ASN A 303 4.12 -5.11 -25.44
C ASN A 303 4.81 -3.85 -25.97
N CYS A 304 5.89 -3.42 -25.30
CA CYS A 304 6.68 -2.27 -25.70
C CYS A 304 8.09 -2.31 -25.08
N CYS A 305 9.08 -1.72 -25.76
CA CYS A 305 10.46 -1.62 -25.25
C CYS A 305 11.11 -2.98 -24.91
N GLY A 306 10.68 -4.06 -25.59
CA GLY A 306 11.22 -5.41 -25.38
C GLY A 306 10.66 -6.13 -24.15
N ARG A 307 9.61 -5.59 -23.53
CA ARG A 307 8.93 -6.20 -22.37
C ARG A 307 7.43 -6.32 -22.64
N THR A 308 6.85 -7.41 -22.15
CA THR A 308 5.40 -7.56 -21.98
C THR A 308 5.10 -7.27 -20.52
N GLN A 309 4.22 -6.30 -20.26
CA GLN A 309 3.83 -5.90 -18.92
C GLN A 309 2.38 -5.45 -18.93
N ASN A 310 1.64 -5.72 -17.85
CA ASN A 310 0.36 -5.07 -17.65
C ASN A 310 0.57 -3.62 -17.25
N VAL A 311 -0.25 -2.74 -17.81
CA VAL A 311 -0.22 -1.31 -17.50
C VAL A 311 -1.63 -0.83 -17.21
N ARG A 312 -1.75 -0.05 -16.13
CA ARG A 312 -3.00 0.55 -15.69
C ARG A 312 -3.06 2.01 -16.10
N GLY A 313 -4.04 2.37 -16.93
CA GLY A 313 -4.11 3.71 -17.50
C GLY A 313 -5.34 3.91 -18.37
N TYR A 314 -5.73 5.17 -18.57
CA TYR A 314 -6.74 5.48 -19.57
C TYR A 314 -6.16 5.24 -20.96
N PRO A 315 -6.91 4.55 -21.84
CA PRO A 315 -6.43 4.23 -23.18
C PRO A 315 -6.27 5.49 -24.02
N CYS A 316 -5.37 5.44 -25.00
CA CYS A 316 -5.20 6.53 -25.94
C CYS A 316 -6.52 6.78 -26.70
N GLN A 317 -6.97 8.03 -26.75
CA GLN A 317 -8.21 8.42 -27.44
C GLN A 317 -8.23 8.07 -28.94
N THR A 318 -7.07 7.86 -29.56
CA THR A 318 -6.97 7.55 -31.00
C THR A 318 -6.95 6.05 -31.31
N CYS A 319 -6.17 5.25 -30.58
CA CYS A 319 -6.02 3.82 -30.90
C CYS A 319 -6.55 2.88 -29.83
N ASP A 320 -7.16 3.42 -28.77
CA ASP A 320 -7.59 2.70 -27.57
C ASP A 320 -6.46 1.90 -26.88
N GLY A 321 -5.20 2.13 -27.25
CA GLY A 321 -4.06 1.38 -26.75
C GLY A 321 -3.46 2.01 -25.49
N PRO A 322 -2.85 1.21 -24.59
CA PRO A 322 -2.21 1.73 -23.40
C PRO A 322 -0.90 2.49 -23.70
N TYR A 323 -0.51 3.37 -22.78
CA TYR A 323 0.77 4.11 -22.84
C TYR A 323 1.89 3.31 -22.18
N CYS A 324 3.07 3.29 -22.80
CA CYS A 324 4.24 2.64 -22.22
C CYS A 324 4.83 3.48 -21.08
N PRO A 325 5.06 2.91 -19.88
CA PRO A 325 5.65 3.63 -18.77
C PRO A 325 7.11 4.04 -19.02
N GLU A 326 7.84 3.28 -19.85
CA GLU A 326 9.24 3.59 -20.15
C GLU A 326 9.39 4.70 -21.20
N CYS A 327 8.66 4.62 -22.32
CA CYS A 327 8.82 5.57 -23.43
C CYS A 327 7.71 6.62 -23.51
N GLY A 328 6.63 6.49 -22.75
CA GLY A 328 5.50 7.42 -22.70
C GLY A 328 4.58 7.38 -23.92
N LEU A 329 4.75 6.43 -24.85
CA LEU A 329 4.02 6.42 -26.15
C LEU A 329 2.95 5.31 -26.23
N CYS A 330 1.80 5.62 -26.83
CA CYS A 330 0.78 4.63 -27.26
C CYS A 330 1.23 3.85 -28.52
N PRO A 331 0.59 2.71 -28.86
CA PRO A 331 0.83 2.02 -30.14
C PRO A 331 0.69 2.92 -31.37
N CYS A 332 -0.25 3.86 -31.37
CA CYS A 332 -0.41 4.86 -32.42
C CYS A 332 0.81 5.76 -32.60
N GLN A 333 1.29 6.36 -31.52
CA GLN A 333 2.42 7.28 -31.51
C GLN A 333 3.72 6.55 -31.84
N ARG A 334 3.87 5.29 -31.41
CA ARG A 334 5.01 4.45 -31.80
C ARG A 334 5.04 4.19 -33.30
N ARG A 335 3.89 3.85 -33.90
CA ARG A 335 3.75 3.72 -35.36
C ARG A 335 4.12 5.02 -36.07
N ALA A 336 3.50 6.14 -35.67
CA ALA A 336 3.77 7.45 -36.27
C ALA A 336 5.25 7.89 -36.15
N LYS A 337 5.94 7.53 -35.05
CA LYS A 337 7.38 7.82 -34.87
C LYS A 337 8.27 6.95 -35.75
N ASN A 338 7.82 5.75 -36.11
CA ASN A 338 8.55 4.77 -36.89
C ASN A 338 8.14 4.74 -38.36
N GLU A 339 7.32 5.69 -38.82
CA GLU A 339 6.86 5.78 -40.20
C GLU A 339 7.36 7.08 -40.84
N ASN A 340 7.86 6.96 -42.07
CA ASN A 340 8.28 8.07 -42.92
C ASN A 340 7.24 8.29 -44.02
N ARG A 341 7.02 9.54 -44.40
CA ARG A 341 6.16 9.89 -45.52
C ARG A 341 6.90 9.63 -46.83
N CYS A 342 6.26 8.93 -47.77
CA CYS A 342 6.78 8.78 -49.12
C CYS A 342 6.97 10.16 -49.78
N ALA A 343 8.14 10.41 -50.35
CA ALA A 343 8.49 11.62 -51.09
C ALA A 343 7.88 11.67 -52.51
N GLY A 344 7.24 10.59 -52.94
CA GLY A 344 6.47 10.52 -54.18
C GLY A 344 5.07 11.16 -54.07
N PRO A 345 4.30 11.16 -55.18
CA PRO A 345 3.00 11.82 -55.23
C PRO A 345 1.93 11.17 -54.33
N CYS A 346 2.11 9.92 -53.88
CA CYS A 346 1.12 9.26 -53.02
C CYS A 346 1.04 9.84 -51.60
N GLY A 347 2.15 10.37 -51.07
CA GLY A 347 2.22 10.98 -49.75
C GLY A 347 1.83 10.09 -48.57
N LEU A 348 1.79 8.76 -48.75
CA LEU A 348 1.44 7.76 -47.73
C LEU A 348 2.58 7.52 -46.72
N GLN A 349 2.25 6.99 -45.55
CA GLN A 349 3.19 6.64 -44.47
C GLN A 349 3.67 5.18 -44.60
N TYR A 350 4.99 4.97 -44.54
CA TYR A 350 5.62 3.65 -44.62
C TYR A 350 6.71 3.50 -43.56
N LEU A 351 6.99 2.27 -43.13
CA LEU A 351 8.18 1.99 -42.34
C LEU A 351 9.45 2.35 -43.15
N PRO A 352 10.51 2.91 -42.53
CA PRO A 352 11.70 3.38 -43.23
C PRO A 352 12.32 2.37 -44.20
N HIS A 353 12.29 1.07 -43.87
CA HIS A 353 12.87 0.01 -44.70
C HIS A 353 12.03 -0.34 -45.94
N LEU A 354 10.79 0.17 -46.04
CA LEU A 354 9.93 0.02 -47.21
C LEU A 354 10.09 1.20 -48.19
N LEU A 355 10.91 2.20 -47.83
CA LEU A 355 11.25 3.32 -48.68
C LEU A 355 12.68 3.15 -49.20
N GLU A 356 12.87 3.32 -50.51
CA GLU A 356 14.20 3.42 -51.12
C GLU A 356 14.31 4.82 -51.71
N ASP A 357 15.37 5.54 -51.37
CA ASP A 357 15.53 6.97 -51.64
C ASP A 357 14.31 7.83 -51.24
N GLY A 358 13.62 7.43 -50.16
CA GLY A 358 12.43 8.10 -49.65
C GLY A 358 11.14 7.81 -50.42
N LYS A 359 11.14 6.87 -51.39
CA LYS A 359 9.96 6.50 -52.19
C LYS A 359 9.51 5.06 -51.96
N CYS A 360 8.19 4.85 -51.91
CA CYS A 360 7.60 3.51 -51.88
C CYS A 360 7.66 2.86 -53.26
N ASP A 361 7.48 1.53 -53.31
CA ASP A 361 7.61 0.72 -54.52
C ASP A 361 6.79 1.24 -55.72
N GLU A 362 5.56 1.71 -55.47
CA GLU A 362 4.67 2.24 -56.50
C GLU A 362 5.05 3.65 -57.01
N CYS A 363 5.89 4.39 -56.26
CA CYS A 363 6.29 5.77 -56.59
C CYS A 363 7.74 5.87 -57.08
N ARG A 364 8.44 4.74 -57.19
CA ARG A 364 9.82 4.68 -57.69
C ARG A 364 9.91 5.11 -59.14
#